data_AF-A0A0D7EG34-F1
#
_entry.id   AF-A0A0D7EG34-F1
#
_cell.length_a   1.000
_cell.length_b   1.000
_cell.length_c   1.000
_cell.angle_alpha   90.00
_cell.angle_beta   90.00
_cell.angle_gamma   90.00
#
_symmetry.space_group_name_H-M   'P 1'
#
loop_
_entity.id
_entity.type
_entity.pdbx_description
1 polymer ?
#
loop_
_entity_poly.entity_id
_entity_poly.type
_entity_poly.pdbx_seq_one_letter_code
_entity_poly.pdbx_strand_id
1 'polypeptide(L)'
;MDAIMVADPPKQRWQELADFDLTRPDEALALVERFLGEWFNGGLSQLFSNWNGADIVLIPEALRIIGAAEAAPVIEAAIAEFPADQDDWRDLGHDALLNKASPLRPRLWDLDSALASHEAAMTQAVADFELKLSEGEDL
;
A
#
# COMPACT_ATOMS: atom_id res chain seq x y z
N MET A 1 10.73 28.99 -38.69
CA MET A 1 10.36 29.17 -37.27
C MET A 1 10.03 27.78 -36.78
N ASP A 2 11.03 27.06 -36.29
CA ASP A 2 10.83 25.72 -35.77
C ASP A 2 10.32 25.85 -34.33
N ALA A 3 9.08 25.40 -34.12
CA ALA A 3 8.49 25.29 -32.80
C ALA A 3 9.24 24.16 -32.07
N ILE A 4 10.00 24.52 -31.05
CA ILE A 4 10.53 23.57 -30.07
C ILE A 4 9.31 22.96 -29.38
N MET A 5 8.95 21.73 -29.76
CA MET A 5 8.08 20.90 -28.93
C MET A 5 8.85 20.61 -27.66
N VAL A 6 8.53 21.33 -26.59
CA VAL A 6 8.91 20.94 -25.24
C VAL A 6 8.14 19.64 -25.00
N ALA A 7 8.81 18.51 -25.21
CA ALA A 7 8.30 17.24 -24.73
C ALA A 7 8.08 17.40 -23.22
N ASP A 8 6.88 17.06 -22.74
CA ASP A 8 6.63 17.02 -21.31
C ASP A 8 7.75 16.24 -20.63
N PRO A 9 8.27 16.72 -19.48
CA PRO A 9 9.28 15.98 -18.75
C PRO A 9 8.75 14.56 -18.50
N PRO A 10 9.57 13.52 -18.67
CA PRO A 10 9.13 12.16 -18.44
C PRO A 10 8.57 12.08 -17.03
N LYS A 11 7.34 11.57 -16.88
CA LYS A 11 6.77 11.22 -15.58
C LYS A 11 7.86 10.45 -14.83
N GLN A 12 8.35 10.98 -13.71
CA GLN A 12 9.27 10.25 -12.84
C GLN A 12 8.69 8.86 -12.61
N ARG A 13 9.52 7.82 -12.73
CA ARG A 13 9.03 6.46 -12.47
C ARG A 13 8.50 6.44 -11.05
N TRP A 14 7.28 5.94 -10.85
CA TRP A 14 6.63 5.81 -9.53
C TRP A 14 7.55 5.26 -8.44
N GLN A 15 8.45 4.36 -8.82
CA GLN A 15 9.49 3.77 -7.96
C GLN A 15 10.47 4.79 -7.37
N GLU A 16 10.69 5.94 -8.01
CA GLU A 16 11.53 7.04 -7.52
C GLU A 16 10.77 7.97 -6.54
N LEU A 17 9.46 7.76 -6.38
CA LEU A 17 8.59 8.53 -5.47
C LEU A 17 8.18 7.74 -4.22
N ALA A 18 8.60 6.48 -4.11
CA ALA A 18 8.35 5.66 -2.94
C ALA A 18 9.33 6.01 -1.82
N ASP A 19 8.83 6.07 -0.59
CA ASP A 19 9.64 6.29 0.61
C ASP A 19 10.35 5.01 1.07
N PHE A 20 9.90 3.84 0.58
CA PHE A 20 10.39 2.51 0.98
C PHE A 20 11.20 1.81 -0.11
N ASP A 21 12.27 1.13 0.28
CA ASP A 21 13.12 0.30 -0.59
C ASP A 21 13.05 -1.18 -0.20
N LEU A 22 12.28 -1.97 -0.95
CA LEU A 22 12.08 -3.41 -0.65
C LEU A 22 13.33 -4.27 -0.85
N THR A 23 14.44 -3.72 -1.37
CA THR A 23 15.73 -4.45 -1.35
C THR A 23 16.29 -4.59 0.07
N ARG A 24 15.79 -3.78 1.02
CA ARG A 24 16.11 -3.81 2.44
C ARG A 24 14.99 -4.52 3.21
N PRO A 25 15.26 -5.67 3.84
CA PRO A 25 14.25 -6.44 4.57
C PRO A 25 13.53 -5.65 5.69
N ASP A 26 14.25 -4.77 6.39
CA ASP A 26 13.73 -3.90 7.44
C ASP A 26 12.72 -2.86 6.90
N GLU A 27 12.93 -2.34 5.68
CA GLU A 27 11.99 -1.43 5.02
C GLU A 27 10.69 -2.16 4.59
N ALA A 28 10.78 -3.43 4.19
CA ALA A 28 9.60 -4.23 3.89
C ALA A 28 8.73 -4.46 5.16
N LEU A 29 9.38 -4.73 6.29
CA LEU A 29 8.70 -4.83 7.58
C LEU A 29 8.05 -3.49 7.97
N ALA A 30 8.83 -2.40 7.96
CA ALA A 30 8.34 -1.07 8.32
C ALA A 30 7.15 -0.62 7.46
N LEU A 31 7.17 -0.94 6.16
CA LEU A 31 6.05 -0.69 5.26
C LEU A 31 4.78 -1.41 5.72
N VAL A 32 4.88 -2.71 6.02
CA VAL A 32 3.71 -3.50 6.46
C VAL A 32 3.18 -3.02 7.81
N GLU A 33 4.04 -2.74 8.79
CA GLU A 33 3.61 -2.24 10.10
C GLU A 33 2.86 -0.92 9.98
N ARG A 34 3.39 0.01 9.17
CA ARG A 34 2.79 1.32 8.97
C ARG A 34 1.48 1.20 8.17
N PHE A 35 1.40 0.28 7.22
CA PHE A 35 0.15 -0.09 6.53
C PHE A 35 -0.91 -0.63 7.52
N LEU A 36 -0.55 -1.59 8.38
CA LEU A 36 -1.47 -2.14 9.38
C LEU A 36 -1.97 -1.04 10.32
N GLY A 37 -1.11 -0.09 10.70
CA GLY A 37 -1.49 1.08 11.47
C GLY A 37 -2.57 1.94 10.80
N GLU A 38 -2.48 2.20 9.51
CA GLU A 38 -3.55 2.91 8.78
C GLU A 38 -4.83 2.10 8.69
N TRP A 39 -4.69 0.81 8.34
CA TRP A 39 -5.82 -0.07 8.16
C TRP A 39 -6.62 -0.25 9.45
N PHE A 40 -5.97 -0.41 10.61
CA PHE A 40 -6.66 -0.48 11.90
C PHE A 40 -7.36 0.82 12.31
N ASN A 41 -6.85 1.97 11.86
CA ASN A 41 -7.41 3.27 12.23
C ASN A 41 -8.64 3.66 11.39
N GLY A 42 -8.67 3.32 10.10
CA GLY A 42 -9.76 3.73 9.21
C GLY A 42 -9.96 2.87 7.97
N GLY A 43 -9.44 1.65 7.97
CA GLY A 43 -9.56 0.70 6.86
C GLY A 43 -8.74 1.11 5.64
N LEU A 44 -8.96 0.40 4.53
CA LEU A 44 -8.33 0.67 3.24
C LEU A 44 -8.61 2.11 2.78
N SER A 45 -9.81 2.65 3.04
CA SER A 45 -10.13 4.04 2.67
C SER A 45 -9.17 5.05 3.32
N GLN A 46 -8.77 4.83 4.57
CA GLN A 46 -7.81 5.71 5.23
C GLN A 46 -6.38 5.55 4.65
N LEU A 47 -5.94 4.32 4.37
CA LEU A 47 -4.67 4.08 3.67
C LEU A 47 -4.60 4.89 2.37
N PHE A 48 -5.59 4.73 1.49
CA PHE A 48 -5.64 5.44 0.22
C PHE A 48 -5.81 6.96 0.38
N SER A 49 -6.40 7.44 1.47
CA SER A 49 -6.53 8.88 1.77
C SER A 49 -5.22 9.53 2.23
N ASN A 50 -4.37 8.77 2.94
CA ASN A 50 -3.22 9.35 3.65
C ASN A 50 -1.91 9.16 2.90
N TRP A 51 -1.79 8.10 2.10
CA TRP A 51 -0.51 7.67 1.54
C TRP A 51 -0.36 8.00 0.07
N ASN A 52 0.91 8.07 -0.36
CA ASN A 52 1.24 8.18 -1.77
C ASN A 52 0.98 6.84 -2.47
N GLY A 53 0.46 6.88 -3.71
CA GLY A 53 0.21 5.67 -4.50
C GLY A 53 1.47 4.83 -4.71
N ALA A 54 2.63 5.47 -4.82
CA ALA A 54 3.92 4.79 -4.98
C ALA A 54 4.29 3.84 -3.82
N ASP A 55 3.91 4.17 -2.58
CA ASP A 55 4.14 3.28 -1.43
C ASP A 55 3.08 2.19 -1.36
N ILE A 56 1.82 2.54 -1.66
CA ILE A 56 0.70 1.59 -1.61
C ILE A 56 0.94 0.41 -2.56
N VAL A 57 1.48 0.67 -3.76
CA VAL A 57 1.76 -0.39 -4.74
C VAL A 57 2.87 -1.35 -4.31
N LEU A 58 3.67 -1.01 -3.29
CA LEU A 58 4.71 -1.88 -2.74
C LEU A 58 4.18 -2.84 -1.68
N ILE A 59 3.03 -2.54 -1.06
CA ILE A 59 2.47 -3.33 0.06
C ILE A 59 2.28 -4.82 -0.31
N PRO A 60 1.75 -5.21 -1.49
CA PRO A 60 1.59 -6.62 -1.84
C PRO A 60 2.90 -7.39 -1.80
N GLU A 61 3.98 -6.79 -2.30
CA GLU A 61 5.30 -7.43 -2.30
C GLU A 61 5.91 -7.47 -0.91
N ALA A 62 5.77 -6.40 -0.13
CA ALA A 62 6.21 -6.38 1.27
C ALA A 62 5.50 -7.46 2.11
N LEU A 63 4.18 -7.65 1.93
CA LEU A 63 3.43 -8.73 2.55
C LEU A 63 4.00 -10.11 2.18
N ARG A 64 4.42 -10.33 0.93
CA ARG A 64 5.08 -11.58 0.53
C ARG A 64 6.45 -11.74 1.19
N ILE A 65 7.26 -10.68 1.23
CA ILE A 65 8.59 -10.69 1.84
C ILE A 65 8.50 -11.10 3.31
N ILE A 66 7.54 -10.57 4.06
CA ILE A 66 7.39 -10.88 5.49
C ILE A 66 6.66 -12.21 5.76
N GLY A 67 6.16 -12.90 4.74
CA GLY A 67 5.49 -14.20 4.88
C GLY A 67 3.96 -14.15 4.99
N ALA A 68 3.35 -12.98 4.79
CA ALA A 68 1.89 -12.77 4.76
C ALA A 68 1.31 -12.78 3.33
N ALA A 69 1.84 -13.64 2.45
CA ALA A 69 1.55 -13.63 1.01
C ALA A 69 0.05 -13.77 0.66
N GLU A 70 -0.75 -14.45 1.48
CA GLU A 70 -2.19 -14.66 1.26
C GLU A 70 -3.02 -13.37 1.39
N ALA A 71 -2.50 -12.33 2.07
CA ALA A 71 -3.17 -11.03 2.17
C ALA A 71 -2.90 -10.14 0.94
N ALA A 72 -1.81 -10.38 0.21
CA ALA A 72 -1.38 -9.54 -0.91
C ALA A 72 -2.46 -9.39 -2.03
N PRO A 73 -3.19 -10.45 -2.44
CA PRO A 73 -4.23 -10.32 -3.46
C PRO A 73 -5.37 -9.37 -3.08
N VAL A 74 -5.66 -9.20 -1.78
CA VAL A 74 -6.72 -8.28 -1.33
C VAL A 74 -6.29 -6.84 -1.54
N ILE A 75 -5.01 -6.52 -1.28
CA ILE A 75 -4.45 -5.19 -1.52
C ILE A 75 -4.35 -4.90 -3.01
N GLU A 76 -3.94 -5.88 -3.82
CA GLU A 76 -3.93 -5.75 -5.29
C GLU A 76 -5.33 -5.47 -5.84
N ALA A 77 -6.35 -6.15 -5.33
CA ALA A 77 -7.74 -5.89 -5.68
C ALA A 77 -8.17 -4.47 -5.27
N ALA A 78 -7.75 -4.00 -4.09
CA ALA A 78 -8.05 -2.63 -3.65
C ALA A 78 -7.38 -1.57 -4.54
N ILE A 79 -6.13 -1.78 -4.94
CA ILE A 79 -5.41 -0.92 -5.89
C ILE A 79 -6.14 -0.87 -7.25
N ALA A 80 -6.66 -2.01 -7.71
CA ALA A 80 -7.36 -2.11 -8.99
C ALA A 80 -8.68 -1.32 -9.07
N GLU A 81 -9.24 -0.88 -7.93
CA GLU A 81 -10.42 -0.01 -7.89
C GLU A 81 -10.10 1.45 -8.27
N PHE A 82 -8.83 1.84 -8.28
CA PHE A 82 -8.39 3.20 -8.59
C PHE A 82 -8.00 3.39 -10.06
N PRO A 83 -8.15 4.60 -10.63
CA PRO A 83 -7.78 4.86 -12.02
C PRO A 83 -6.27 4.68 -12.26
N ALA A 84 -5.93 3.83 -13.23
CA ALA A 84 -4.53 3.51 -13.56
C ALA A 84 -3.75 4.66 -14.23
N ASP A 85 -4.45 5.68 -14.72
CA ASP A 85 -3.86 6.90 -15.28
C ASP A 85 -3.63 8.00 -14.22
N GLN A 86 -4.05 7.75 -12.98
CA GLN A 86 -3.86 8.61 -11.84
C GLN A 86 -2.79 8.07 -10.91
N ASP A 87 -2.06 9.03 -10.39
CA ASP A 87 -0.79 8.88 -9.71
C ASP A 87 -0.93 9.20 -8.21
N ASP A 88 -1.91 10.05 -7.89
CA ASP A 88 -2.30 10.45 -6.55
C ASP A 88 -3.78 10.08 -6.34
N TRP A 89 -4.02 9.17 -5.40
CA TRP A 89 -5.35 8.65 -5.08
C TRP A 89 -5.95 9.25 -3.81
N ARG A 90 -5.25 10.20 -3.16
CA ARG A 90 -5.62 10.69 -1.83
C ARG A 90 -7.00 11.32 -1.78
N ASP A 91 -7.35 12.13 -2.77
CA ASP A 91 -8.69 12.74 -2.83
C ASP A 91 -9.79 11.68 -2.98
N LEU A 92 -9.55 10.62 -3.75
CA LEU A 92 -10.49 9.52 -3.95
C LEU A 92 -10.63 8.66 -2.69
N GLY A 93 -9.51 8.35 -2.02
CA GLY A 93 -9.51 7.65 -0.74
C GLY A 93 -10.21 8.47 0.36
N HIS A 94 -9.97 9.78 0.39
CA HIS A 94 -10.60 10.70 1.34
C HIS A 94 -12.11 10.79 1.13
N ASP A 95 -12.56 10.86 -0.13
CA ASP A 95 -13.98 10.80 -0.47
C ASP A 95 -14.58 9.45 -0.02
N ALA A 96 -13.93 8.31 -0.29
CA ALA A 96 -14.40 7.01 0.18
C ALA A 96 -14.54 6.93 1.71
N LEU A 97 -13.61 7.55 2.43
CA LEU A 97 -13.58 7.60 3.90
C LEU A 97 -14.74 8.43 4.48
N LEU A 98 -15.00 9.62 3.94
CA LEU A 98 -15.96 10.58 4.54
C LEU A 98 -17.35 10.57 3.88
N ASN A 99 -17.43 10.32 2.58
CA ASN A 99 -18.66 10.43 1.81
C ASN A 99 -19.35 9.07 1.67
N LYS A 100 -20.55 8.94 2.26
CA LYS A 100 -21.35 7.71 2.16
C LYS A 100 -21.82 7.39 0.73
N ALA A 101 -21.87 8.39 -0.16
CA ALA A 101 -22.25 8.22 -1.55
C ALA A 101 -21.05 7.97 -2.48
N SER A 102 -19.82 7.90 -1.94
CA SER A 102 -18.64 7.62 -2.73
C SER A 102 -18.79 6.26 -3.44
N PRO A 103 -18.50 6.18 -4.75
CA PRO A 103 -18.60 4.92 -5.49
C PRO A 103 -17.57 3.88 -5.07
N LEU A 104 -16.43 4.30 -4.50
CA LEU A 104 -15.36 3.40 -4.04
C LEU A 104 -15.67 2.78 -2.67
N ARG A 105 -16.43 3.49 -1.82
CA ARG A 105 -16.64 3.11 -0.41
C ARG A 105 -17.19 1.69 -0.24
N PRO A 106 -18.23 1.22 -0.95
CA PRO A 106 -18.74 -0.13 -0.76
C PRO A 106 -17.68 -1.18 -1.08
N ARG A 107 -16.84 -0.93 -2.10
CA ARG A 107 -15.88 -1.93 -2.56
C ARG A 107 -14.66 -2.02 -1.66
N LEU A 108 -14.16 -0.88 -1.20
CA LEU A 108 -13.12 -0.85 -0.16
C LEU A 108 -13.61 -1.49 1.15
N TRP A 109 -14.88 -1.32 1.52
CA TRP A 109 -15.45 -1.97 2.71
C TRP A 109 -15.53 -3.50 2.59
N ASP A 110 -15.94 -4.02 1.43
CA ASP A 110 -15.95 -5.46 1.16
C ASP A 110 -14.53 -6.04 1.25
N LEU A 111 -13.54 -5.30 0.72
CA LEU A 111 -12.13 -5.69 0.77
C LEU A 111 -11.52 -5.57 2.17
N ASP A 112 -11.93 -4.58 2.98
CA ASP A 112 -11.58 -4.52 4.41
C ASP A 112 -12.04 -5.79 5.13
N SER A 113 -13.25 -6.27 4.84
CA SER A 113 -13.79 -7.49 5.42
C SER A 113 -13.03 -8.74 4.97
N ALA A 114 -12.58 -8.79 3.71
CA ALA A 114 -11.73 -9.85 3.20
C ALA A 114 -10.35 -9.84 3.87
N LEU A 115 -9.73 -8.65 3.96
CA LEU A 115 -8.43 -8.44 4.59
C LEU A 115 -8.44 -8.81 6.08
N ALA A 116 -9.55 -8.52 6.78
CA ALA A 116 -9.75 -8.89 8.18
C ALA A 116 -9.66 -10.41 8.43
N SER A 117 -9.99 -11.22 7.43
CA SER A 117 -9.83 -12.69 7.53
C SER A 117 -8.36 -13.13 7.58
N HIS A 118 -7.43 -12.24 7.23
CA HIS A 118 -5.98 -12.46 7.26
C HIS A 118 -5.27 -11.75 8.43
N GLU A 119 -5.99 -11.00 9.28
CA GLU A 119 -5.40 -10.17 10.34
C GLU A 119 -4.42 -10.94 11.23
N ALA A 120 -4.86 -12.07 11.78
CA ALA A 120 -4.03 -12.88 12.67
C ALA A 120 -2.75 -13.40 11.98
N ALA A 121 -2.84 -13.74 10.69
CA ALA A 121 -1.70 -14.20 9.92
C ALA A 121 -0.73 -13.06 9.61
N MET A 122 -1.23 -11.87 9.29
CA MET A 122 -0.40 -10.68 9.08
C MET A 122 0.34 -10.27 10.36
N THR A 123 -0.37 -10.21 11.49
CA THR A 123 0.23 -9.87 12.80
C THR A 123 1.30 -10.90 13.21
N GLN A 124 1.05 -12.20 13.01
CA GLN A 124 2.05 -13.22 13.29
C GLN A 124 3.26 -13.10 12.36
N ALA A 125 3.05 -12.84 11.07
CA ALA A 125 4.13 -12.66 10.10
C ALA A 125 5.04 -11.47 10.46
N VAL A 126 4.46 -10.35 10.91
CA VAL A 126 5.23 -9.20 11.44
C VAL A 126 6.11 -9.63 12.61
N ALA A 127 5.53 -10.27 13.63
CA ALA A 127 6.28 -10.69 14.81
C ALA A 127 7.38 -11.73 14.50
N ASP A 128 7.09 -12.69 13.62
CA ASP A 128 8.07 -13.70 13.20
C ASP A 128 9.22 -13.07 12.41
N PHE A 129 8.92 -12.08 11.56
CA PHE A 129 9.91 -11.38 10.76
C PHE A 129 10.77 -10.44 11.60
N GLU A 130 10.18 -9.70 12.55
CA GLU A 130 10.90 -8.91 13.56
C GLU A 130 11.92 -9.77 14.32
N LEU A 131 11.47 -10.93 14.82
CA LEU A 131 12.36 -11.86 15.53
C LEU A 131 13.52 -12.30 14.63
N LYS A 132 13.22 -12.71 13.39
CA LYS A 132 14.24 -13.13 12.42
C LYS A 132 15.27 -12.03 12.13
N LEU A 133 14.85 -10.77 12.02
CA LEU A 133 15.77 -9.65 11.81
C LEU A 133 16.68 -9.46 13.03
N SER A 134 16.11 -9.47 14.24
CA SER A 134 16.91 -9.32 15.47
C SER A 134 17.93 -10.44 15.67
N GLU A 135 17.60 -11.68 15.31
CA GLU A 135 18.55 -12.82 15.36
C GLU A 135 19.64 -12.72 14.29
N GLY A 136 19.36 -12.05 13.17
CA GLY A 136 20.28 -11.88 12.04
C GLY A 136 21.29 -10.75 12.23
N GLU A 137 20.99 -9.75 13.06
CA GLU A 137 21.91 -8.65 13.41
C GLU A 137 22.97 -9.04 14.46
N ASP A 138 22.81 -10.21 15.10
CA ASP A 138 23.70 -10.74 16.14
C ASP A 138 24.89 -11.60 15.61
N LEU A 139 25.16 -11.60 14.29
CA LEU A 139 26.26 -12.36 13.62
C LEU A 139 27.31 -11.45 12.98
#